data_AF-A0A356WWG9-F1
#
_entry.id   AF-A0A356WWG9-F1
#
_cell.length_a   1.000
_cell.length_b   1.000
_cell.length_c   1.000
_cell.angle_alpha   90.00
_cell.angle_beta   90.00
_cell.angle_gamma   90.00
#
_symmetry.space_group_name_H-M   'P 1'
#
loop_
_entity.id
_entity.type
_entity.pdbx_description
1 polymer ?
#
loop_
_entity_poly.entity_id
_entity_poly.type
_entity_poly.pdbx_seq_one_letter_code
_entity_poly.pdbx_strand_id
1 'polypeptide(L)'
;NDHNEIKILGWNGNVLWEYDYQNKPIKNPYEQEHIHLVESIRLNRKINQAEDLAYSNLVAILGREAAYTGKSITWDEITAADLRYGPEKYEMGDLPDYHEGLIPIPGKNPKIL
;
A
#
# COMPACT_ATOMS: atom_id res chain seq x y z
N ASN A 1 4.56 -17.45 -11.55
CA ASN A 1 5.31 -16.92 -10.40
C ASN A 1 5.01 -17.60 -9.07
N ASP A 2 3.92 -18.37 -8.90
CA ASP A 2 3.56 -18.86 -7.55
C ASP A 2 3.51 -20.40 -7.39
N HIS A 3 3.92 -21.18 -8.41
CA HIS A 3 4.06 -22.66 -8.41
C HIS A 3 2.96 -23.48 -7.71
N ASN A 4 1.75 -22.93 -7.53
CA ASN A 4 0.67 -23.48 -6.72
C ASN A 4 1.03 -23.71 -5.24
N GLU A 5 1.85 -22.84 -4.64
CA GLU A 5 2.33 -22.99 -3.26
C GLU A 5 2.05 -21.78 -2.35
N ILE A 6 0.97 -21.04 -2.59
CA ILE A 6 0.61 -19.92 -1.71
C ILE A 6 0.18 -20.46 -0.33
N LYS A 7 1.05 -20.26 0.66
CA LYS A 7 0.85 -20.68 2.05
C LYS A 7 1.45 -19.66 3.02
N ILE A 8 0.82 -19.56 4.18
CA ILE A 8 1.34 -18.82 5.34
C ILE A 8 1.86 -19.86 6.32
N LEU A 9 3.14 -19.73 6.68
CA LEU A 9 3.81 -20.61 7.64
C LEU A 9 3.95 -19.91 8.99
N GLY A 10 3.79 -20.68 10.06
CA GLY A 10 4.16 -20.25 11.40
C GLY A 10 5.67 -20.31 11.60
N TRP A 11 6.12 -19.72 12.71
CA TRP A 11 7.55 -19.64 13.03
C TRP A 11 8.24 -21.02 13.15
N ASN A 12 7.50 -22.05 13.59
CA ASN A 12 8.01 -23.43 13.69
C ASN A 12 7.91 -24.22 12.36
N GLY A 13 7.51 -23.57 11.27
CA GLY A 13 7.35 -24.18 9.94
C GLY A 13 6.00 -24.88 9.72
N ASN A 14 5.06 -24.84 10.67
CA ASN A 14 3.72 -25.38 10.46
C ASN A 14 2.91 -24.52 9.47
N VAL A 15 2.06 -25.15 8.67
CA VAL A 15 1.13 -24.43 7.79
C VAL A 15 0.01 -23.83 8.65
N LEU A 16 -0.12 -22.50 8.65
CA LEU A 16 -1.21 -21.79 9.32
C LEU A 16 -2.41 -21.60 8.39
N TRP A 17 -2.13 -21.37 7.11
CA TRP A 17 -3.14 -21.20 6.08
C TRP A 17 -2.53 -21.55 4.71
N GLU A 18 -3.34 -22.14 3.83
CA GLU A 18 -2.96 -22.49 2.47
C GLU A 18 -4.10 -22.12 1.53
N TYR A 19 -3.74 -21.63 0.34
CA TYR A 19 -4.73 -21.32 -0.67
C TYR A 19 -5.33 -22.61 -1.27
N ASP A 20 -6.66 -22.68 -1.31
CA ASP A 20 -7.40 -23.84 -1.81
C ASP A 20 -7.42 -23.90 -3.34
N TYR A 21 -6.33 -24.41 -3.92
CA TYR A 21 -6.23 -24.62 -5.37
C TYR A 21 -7.19 -25.69 -5.90
N GLN A 22 -7.69 -26.60 -5.05
CA GLN A 22 -8.58 -27.67 -5.48
C GLN A 22 -9.96 -27.12 -5.83
N ASN A 23 -10.53 -26.30 -4.94
CA ASN A 23 -11.86 -25.73 -5.16
C ASN A 23 -11.80 -24.39 -5.91
N LYS A 24 -10.66 -23.69 -5.89
CA LYS A 24 -10.49 -22.37 -6.52
C LYS A 24 -9.25 -22.33 -7.43
N PRO A 25 -9.24 -23.07 -8.54
CA PRO A 25 -8.09 -23.11 -9.43
C PRO A 25 -7.84 -21.72 -10.04
N ILE A 26 -6.67 -21.14 -9.77
CA ILE A 26 -6.18 -19.91 -10.41
C ILE A 26 -4.87 -20.26 -11.10
N LYS A 27 -4.74 -19.91 -12.39
CA LYS A 27 -3.47 -20.10 -13.14
C LYS A 27 -2.41 -19.10 -12.71
N ASN A 28 -2.74 -17.82 -12.86
CA ASN A 28 -1.86 -16.70 -12.59
C ASN A 28 -2.72 -15.57 -12.01
N PRO A 29 -2.47 -15.12 -10.77
CA PRO A 29 -3.30 -14.10 -10.13
C PRO A 29 -3.30 -12.77 -10.89
N TYR A 30 -2.18 -12.38 -11.51
CA TYR A 30 -2.11 -11.15 -12.31
C TYR A 30 -2.97 -11.23 -13.58
N GLU A 31 -2.97 -12.39 -14.26
CA GLU A 31 -3.85 -12.60 -15.41
C GLU A 31 -5.32 -12.60 -14.97
N GLN A 32 -5.62 -13.22 -13.82
CA GLN A 32 -6.98 -13.30 -13.29
C GLN A 32 -7.53 -11.91 -12.92
N GLU A 33 -6.71 -11.03 -12.33
CA GLU A 33 -7.08 -9.65 -12.04
C GLU A 33 -7.46 -8.88 -13.31
N HIS A 34 -6.66 -8.98 -14.37
CA HIS A 34 -6.98 -8.35 -15.66
C HIS A 34 -8.26 -8.91 -16.28
N ILE A 35 -8.49 -10.23 -16.20
CA ILE A 35 -9.73 -10.86 -16.66
C ILE A 35 -10.92 -10.26 -15.91
N HIS A 36 -10.86 -10.20 -14.57
CA HIS A 36 -11.92 -9.63 -13.75
C HIS A 36 -12.19 -8.16 -14.09
N LEU A 37 -11.16 -7.36 -14.30
CA LEU A 37 -11.31 -5.96 -14.71
C LEU A 37 -12.04 -5.85 -16.06
N VAL A 38 -11.60 -6.59 -17.08
CA VAL A 38 -12.22 -6.55 -18.42
C VAL A 38 -13.66 -7.05 -18.39
N GLU A 39 -13.92 -8.16 -17.70
CA GLU A 39 -15.27 -8.71 -17.55
C GLU A 39 -16.20 -7.75 -16.81
N SER A 40 -15.71 -7.07 -15.76
CA SER A 40 -16.52 -6.11 -15.00
C SER A 40 -17.07 -4.99 -15.88
N ILE A 41 -16.27 -4.54 -16.85
CA ILE A 41 -16.62 -3.50 -17.82
C ILE A 41 -17.52 -4.09 -18.91
N ARG A 42 -17.08 -5.17 -19.57
CA ARG A 42 -17.75 -5.73 -20.76
C ARG A 42 -19.09 -6.39 -20.46
N LEU A 43 -19.22 -7.00 -19.30
CA LEU A 43 -20.42 -7.70 -18.86
C LEU A 43 -21.28 -6.85 -17.90
N ASN A 44 -20.87 -5.60 -17.63
CA ASN A 44 -21.51 -4.70 -16.66
C ASN A 44 -21.67 -5.35 -15.26
N ARG A 45 -20.67 -6.13 -14.85
CA ARG A 45 -20.60 -6.80 -13.53
C ARG A 45 -19.63 -6.04 -12.63
N LYS A 46 -20.08 -4.92 -12.08
CA LYS A 46 -19.20 -4.03 -11.30
C LYS A 46 -18.59 -4.76 -10.11
N ILE A 47 -17.28 -4.60 -9.96
CA ILE A 47 -16.51 -5.05 -8.81
C ILE A 47 -16.17 -3.79 -8.00
N ASN A 48 -16.40 -3.82 -6.69
CA ASN A 48 -16.01 -2.74 -5.79
C ASN A 48 -15.04 -3.30 -4.75
N GLN A 49 -13.81 -2.80 -4.75
CA GLN A 49 -12.76 -3.14 -3.79
C GLN A 49 -12.29 -1.91 -3.01
N ALA A 50 -13.01 -0.79 -3.08
CA ALA A 50 -12.59 0.47 -2.46
C ALA A 50 -12.39 0.33 -0.95
N GLU A 51 -13.29 -0.40 -0.28
CA GLU A 51 -13.23 -0.64 1.16
C GLU A 51 -12.05 -1.55 1.55
N ASP A 52 -11.89 -2.69 0.87
CA ASP A 52 -10.76 -3.60 1.11
C ASP A 52 -9.41 -2.91 0.92
N LEU A 53 -9.29 -2.07 -0.12
CA LEU A 53 -8.10 -1.30 -0.40
C LEU A 53 -7.86 -0.19 0.64
N ALA A 54 -8.92 0.48 1.10
CA ALA A 54 -8.82 1.46 2.17
C ALA A 54 -8.32 0.82 3.46
N TYR A 55 -8.81 -0.38 3.81
CA TYR A 55 -8.33 -1.12 4.97
C TYR A 55 -6.88 -1.59 4.81
N SER A 56 -6.51 -2.15 3.65
CA SER A 56 -5.12 -2.54 3.37
C SER A 56 -4.14 -1.37 3.54
N ASN A 57 -4.49 -0.21 2.98
CA ASN A 57 -3.68 0.99 3.10
C ASN A 57 -3.58 1.48 4.55
N LEU A 58 -4.69 1.45 5.29
CA LEU A 58 -4.70 1.86 6.69
C LEU A 58 -3.86 0.93 7.57
N VAL A 59 -3.84 -0.38 7.30
CA VAL A 59 -2.94 -1.33 7.98
C VAL A 59 -1.47 -0.97 7.71
N ALA A 60 -1.11 -0.59 6.49
CA ALA A 60 0.25 -0.14 6.18
C ALA A 60 0.63 1.16 6.93
N ILE A 61 -0.31 2.11 7.02
CA ILE A 61 -0.13 3.35 7.80
C ILE A 61 0.04 3.03 9.29
N LEU A 62 -0.81 2.17 9.86
CA LEU A 62 -0.71 1.72 11.24
C LEU A 62 0.68 1.11 11.51
N GLY A 63 1.16 0.23 10.63
CA GLY A 63 2.49 -0.38 10.75
C GLY A 63 3.62 0.65 10.74
N ARG A 64 3.54 1.68 9.88
CA ARG A 64 4.50 2.79 9.82
C ARG A 64 4.50 3.60 11.13
N GLU A 65 3.33 4.01 11.61
CA GLU A 65 3.21 4.81 12.83
C GLU A 65 3.69 4.03 14.07
N ALA A 66 3.35 2.74 14.14
CA ALA A 66 3.83 1.86 15.20
C ALA A 66 5.37 1.75 15.20
N ALA A 67 5.98 1.61 14.01
CA ALA A 67 7.43 1.53 13.86
C ALA A 67 8.14 2.83 14.28
N TYR A 68 7.60 4.00 13.92
CA TYR A 68 8.21 5.28 14.27
C TYR A 68 8.04 5.68 15.74
N THR A 69 6.92 5.31 16.35
CA THR A 69 6.66 5.63 17.76
C THR A 69 7.22 4.58 18.73
N GLY A 70 7.49 3.37 18.25
CA GLY A 70 7.84 2.21 19.08
C GLY A 70 6.68 1.74 19.97
N LYS A 71 5.45 2.16 19.68
CA LYS A 71 4.24 1.84 20.46
C LYS A 71 3.33 0.93 19.66
N SER A 72 2.58 0.09 20.37
CA SER A 72 1.41 -0.56 19.77
C SER A 72 0.32 0.50 19.56
N ILE A 73 -0.26 0.51 18.37
CA ILE A 73 -1.37 1.40 17.99
C ILE A 73 -2.54 0.50 17.59
N THR A 74 -3.70 0.75 18.17
CA THR A 74 -4.93 0.02 17.90
C THR A 74 -5.65 0.57 16.66
N TRP A 75 -6.60 -0.20 16.14
CA TRP A 75 -7.43 0.21 15.02
C TRP A 75 -8.25 1.48 15.32
N ASP A 76 -8.83 1.56 16.52
CA ASP A 76 -9.64 2.70 16.93
C ASP A 76 -8.78 3.97 17.09
N GLU A 77 -7.56 3.83 17.60
CA GLU A 77 -6.63 4.96 17.73
C GLU A 77 -6.20 5.51 16.36
N ILE A 78 -5.83 4.65 15.40
CA ILE A 78 -5.39 5.12 14.08
C ILE A 78 -6.54 5.72 13.25
N THR A 79 -7.76 5.20 13.41
CA THR A 79 -8.94 5.72 12.69
C THR A 79 -9.48 7.01 13.30
N ALA A 80 -9.21 7.28 14.57
CA ALA A 80 -9.57 8.53 15.24
C ALA A 80 -8.47 9.60 15.24
N ALA A 81 -7.30 9.31 14.66
CA ALA A 81 -6.15 10.21 14.67
C ALA A 81 -6.42 11.51 13.91
N ASP A 82 -6.02 12.64 14.49
CA ASP A 82 -6.13 14.00 13.91
C ASP A 82 -4.87 14.42 13.14
N LEU A 83 -3.86 13.54 13.09
CA LEU A 83 -2.59 13.78 12.43
C LEU A 83 -2.76 14.06 10.93
N ARG A 84 -2.23 15.19 10.47
CA ARG A 84 -2.30 15.64 9.08
C ARG A 84 -0.91 16.02 8.56
N TYR A 85 -0.44 15.29 7.54
CA TYR A 85 0.81 15.61 6.84
C TYR A 85 0.60 16.52 5.61
N GLY A 86 -0.62 16.55 5.07
CA GLY A 86 -0.95 17.35 3.91
C GLY A 86 -1.15 18.83 4.23
N PRO A 87 -1.15 19.72 3.21
CA PRO A 87 -1.38 21.15 3.40
C PRO A 87 -2.78 21.41 3.93
N GLU A 88 -2.97 22.55 4.63
CA GLU A 88 -4.27 22.94 5.18
C GLU A 88 -5.34 23.18 4.09
N LYS A 89 -4.90 23.71 2.94
CA LYS A 89 -5.75 24.01 1.79
C LYS A 89 -5.25 23.26 0.57
N TYR A 90 -6.20 22.75 -0.22
CA TYR A 90 -5.92 22.10 -1.49
C TYR A 90 -6.33 23.05 -2.61
N GLU A 91 -5.37 23.78 -3.15
CA GLU A 91 -5.56 24.70 -4.27
C GLU A 91 -4.74 24.20 -5.47
N MET A 92 -5.36 24.17 -6.64
CA MET A 92 -4.65 23.92 -7.90
C MET A 92 -3.98 25.23 -8.32
N GLY A 93 -2.67 25.33 -8.16
CA GLY A 93 -1.90 26.53 -8.45
C GLY A 93 -0.41 26.32 -8.26
N ASP A 94 0.35 27.41 -8.30
CA ASP A 94 1.80 27.38 -8.06
C ASP A 94 2.08 26.82 -6.65
N LEU A 95 3.05 25.93 -6.53
CA LEU A 95 3.52 25.40 -5.25
C LEU A 95 4.69 26.27 -4.77
N PRO A 96 4.46 27.29 -3.92
CA PRO A 96 5.47 28.30 -3.60
C PRO A 96 6.69 27.71 -2.86
N ASP A 97 6.48 26.63 -2.12
CA ASP A 97 7.52 25.93 -1.36
C ASP A 97 8.13 24.74 -2.15
N TYR A 98 7.86 24.64 -3.45
CA TYR A 98 8.54 23.67 -4.31
C TYR A 98 9.99 24.11 -4.52
N HIS A 99 10.86 23.59 -3.66
CA HIS A 99 12.28 23.53 -3.96
C HIS A 99 12.51 22.21 -4.70
N GLU A 100 12.65 22.25 -6.03
CA GLU A 100 13.27 21.14 -6.76
C GLU A 100 14.58 20.88 -6.03
N GLY A 101 14.66 19.75 -5.32
CA GLY A 101 15.79 19.47 -4.45
C GLY A 101 17.05 19.64 -5.27
N LEU A 102 17.90 20.62 -4.90
CA LEU A 102 19.17 20.81 -5.57
C LEU A 102 19.89 19.47 -5.51
N ILE A 103 19.90 18.74 -6.62
CA ILE A 103 20.64 17.50 -6.70
C ILE A 103 22.07 17.81 -6.27
N PRO A 104 22.70 17.03 -5.40
CA PRO A 104 24.10 17.25 -5.06
C PRO A 104 24.90 17.22 -6.36
N ILE A 105 25.37 18.37 -6.83
CA ILE A 105 26.22 18.46 -8.02
C ILE A 105 27.64 18.19 -7.51
N PRO A 106 28.27 17.04 -7.81
CA PRO A 106 29.64 16.80 -7.40
C PRO A 106 30.53 17.83 -8.12
N GLY A 107 31.28 18.65 -7.35
CA GLY A 107 32.34 19.49 -7.92
C GLY A 107 32.30 21.00 -7.64
N LYS A 108 31.37 21.54 -6.83
CA LYS A 108 31.51 22.93 -6.33
C LYS A 108 31.99 22.96 -4.88
N ASN A 109 33.26 23.31 -4.68
CA ASN A 109 33.80 23.64 -3.36
C ASN A 109 32.98 24.77 -2.73
N PRO A 110 32.57 24.67 -1.45
CA PRO A 110 32.02 25.81 -0.73
C PRO A 110 33.12 26.88 -0.62
N LYS A 111 32.80 28.13 -0.98
CA LYS A 111 33.66 29.26 -0.61
C LYS A 111 33.56 29.40 0.90
N ILE A 112 34.67 29.08 1.56
CA ILE A 112 34.90 29.32 2.98
C ILE A 112 34.75 30.83 3.23
N LEU A 113 33.88 31.21 4.16
CA LEU A 113 33.86 32.55 4.78
C LEU A 113 34.91 32.60 5.88
#